data_AF-A0A2W7AFV7-F1
#
_entry.id   AF-A0A2W7AFV7-F1
#
_cell.length_a   1.000
_cell.length_b   1.000
_cell.length_c   1.000
_cell.angle_alpha   90.00
_cell.angle_beta   90.00
_cell.angle_gamma   90.00
#
_symmetry.space_group_name_H-M   'P 1'
#
loop_
_entity.id
_entity.type
_entity.pdbx_description
1 polymer ?
#
loop_
_entity_poly.entity_id
_entity_poly.type
_entity_poly.pdbx_seq_one_letter_code
_entity_poly.pdbx_strand_id
1 'polypeptide(L)'
;MYGERLRTAAEKLSCSVRTVQRLVKKWEEEGLAAFAQEGRRDNGTHRISEAWQKFITDAYGKGKCTPAQVAVKVKAKAGVA
;
A
#
# COMPACT_ATOMS: atom_id res chain seq x y z
N MET A 1 -2.10 -1.58 37.34
CA MET A 1 -1.13 -2.70 37.14
C MET A 1 -1.07 -3.40 35.76
N TYR A 2 -1.98 -3.25 34.78
CA TYR A 2 -1.65 -3.60 33.36
C TYR A 2 -2.13 -2.49 32.42
N GLY A 3 -3.36 -2.01 32.65
CA GLY A 3 -3.89 -0.81 31.97
C GLY A 3 -3.03 0.45 32.18
N GLU A 4 -2.49 0.68 33.38
CA GLU A 4 -1.58 1.81 33.63
C GLU A 4 -0.30 1.70 32.82
N ARG A 5 0.31 0.51 32.75
CA ARG A 5 1.52 0.26 31.94
C ARG A 5 1.26 0.55 30.47
N LEU A 6 0.10 0.15 29.95
CA LEU A 6 -0.31 0.46 28.58
C LEU A 6 -0.56 1.95 28.35
N ARG A 7 -1.18 2.66 29.30
CA ARG A 7 -1.39 4.11 29.20
C ARG A 7 -0.08 4.88 29.21
N THR A 8 0.82 4.57 30.14
CA THR A 8 2.15 5.18 30.20
C THR A 8 2.95 4.90 28.93
N ALA A 9 2.87 3.69 28.38
CA ALA A 9 3.51 3.37 27.10
C ALA A 9 2.88 4.15 25.93
N ALA A 10 1.56 4.31 25.93
CA ALA A 10 0.82 5.05 24.90
C ALA A 10 1.22 6.54 24.90
N GLU A 11 1.34 7.14 26.08
CA GLU A 11 1.84 8.51 26.27
C GLU A 11 3.28 8.65 25.78
N LYS A 12 4.19 7.76 26.22
CA LYS A 12 5.60 7.77 25.79
C LYS A 12 5.78 7.59 24.28
N LEU A 13 4.94 6.78 23.66
CA LEU A 13 4.97 6.50 22.22
C LEU A 13 4.07 7.44 21.41
N SER A 14 3.42 8.42 22.05
CA SER A 14 2.50 9.38 21.42
C SER A 14 1.47 8.69 20.51
N CYS A 15 0.91 7.56 20.95
CA CYS A 15 -0.08 6.79 20.19
C CYS A 15 -1.23 6.33 21.09
N SER A 16 -2.23 5.69 20.51
CA SER A 16 -3.38 5.19 21.30
C SER A 16 -3.01 3.95 22.12
N VAL A 17 -3.71 3.73 23.24
CA VAL A 17 -3.60 2.48 24.03
C VAL A 17 -3.83 1.24 23.17
N ARG A 18 -4.78 1.30 22.22
CA ARG A 18 -5.05 0.22 21.25
C ARG A 18 -3.85 -0.05 20.34
N THR A 19 -3.10 0.98 19.96
CA THR A 19 -1.87 0.83 19.17
C THR A 19 -0.83 0.07 19.98
N VAL A 20 -0.61 0.44 21.24
CA VAL A 20 0.32 -0.28 22.14
C VAL A 20 -0.11 -1.74 22.31
N GLN A 21 -1.39 -2.01 22.55
CA GLN A 21 -1.91 -3.38 22.64
C GLN A 21 -1.64 -4.20 21.37
N ARG A 22 -1.84 -3.60 20.19
CA ARG A 22 -1.51 -4.26 18.90
C ARG A 22 -0.02 -4.52 18.75
N LEU A 23 0.84 -3.58 19.16
CA LEU A 23 2.29 -3.76 19.10
C LEU A 23 2.76 -4.89 20.01
N VAL A 24 2.24 -4.96 21.24
CA VAL A 24 2.53 -6.05 22.19
C VAL A 24 2.08 -7.39 21.60
N LYS A 25 0.83 -7.47 21.15
CA LYS A 25 0.30 -8.69 20.53
C LYS A 25 1.13 -9.14 19.32
N LYS A 26 1.49 -8.19 18.44
CA LYS A 26 2.30 -8.49 17.25
C LYS A 26 3.69 -9.00 17.63
N TRP A 27 4.30 -8.44 18.67
CA TRP A 27 5.57 -8.92 19.20
C TRP A 27 5.46 -10.30 19.85
N GLU A 28 4.39 -10.60 20.58
CA GLU A 28 4.13 -11.93 21.13
C GLU A 28 3.97 -13.01 20.03
N GLU A 29 3.35 -12.64 18.89
CA GLU A 29 3.09 -13.56 17.77
C GLU A 29 4.28 -13.71 16.82
N GLU A 30 4.97 -12.61 16.47
CA GLU A 30 5.98 -12.57 15.40
C GLU A 30 7.39 -12.25 15.93
N GLY A 31 7.56 -12.03 17.25
CA GLY A 31 8.84 -11.67 17.85
C GLY A 31 9.40 -10.36 17.32
N LEU A 32 10.73 -10.26 17.20
CA LEU A 32 11.41 -9.08 16.66
C LEU A 32 11.07 -8.82 15.17
N ALA A 33 10.64 -9.84 14.43
CA ALA A 33 10.24 -9.69 13.03
C ALA A 33 9.00 -8.80 12.87
N ALA A 34 8.15 -8.68 13.92
CA ALA A 34 7.00 -7.78 13.96
C ALA A 34 7.34 -6.31 13.65
N PHE A 35 8.56 -5.90 14.03
CA PHE A 35 9.04 -4.52 13.91
C PHE A 35 9.99 -4.33 12.74
N ALA A 36 10.42 -5.41 12.09
CA ALA A 36 11.04 -5.28 10.79
C ALA A 36 9.98 -4.69 9.86
N GLN A 37 10.26 -3.49 9.32
CA GLN A 37 9.49 -2.98 8.19
C GLN A 37 9.83 -3.86 6.99
N GLU A 38 9.16 -5.00 6.88
CA GLU A 38 8.99 -5.61 5.57
C GLU A 38 8.15 -4.59 4.80
N GLY A 39 8.83 -3.78 3.97
CA GLY A 39 8.16 -2.84 3.09
C GLY A 39 7.08 -3.57 2.30
N ARG A 40 6.15 -2.81 1.69
CA ARG A 40 5.12 -3.46 0.89
C ARG A 40 5.78 -4.44 -0.10
N ARG A 41 5.31 -5.70 -0.14
CA ARG A 41 5.83 -6.71 -1.09
C ARG A 41 5.77 -6.24 -2.55
N ASP A 42 4.85 -5.32 -2.85
CA ASP A 42 4.69 -4.73 -4.18
C ASP A 42 5.51 -3.45 -4.38
N ASN A 43 6.38 -3.07 -3.44
CA ASN A 43 7.21 -1.88 -3.59
C ASN A 43 8.27 -2.12 -4.67
N GLY A 44 8.13 -1.44 -5.80
CA GLY A 44 9.01 -1.60 -6.96
C GLY A 44 8.54 -2.68 -7.96
N THR A 45 7.44 -3.40 -7.68
CA THR A 45 6.85 -4.31 -8.68
C THR A 45 5.71 -3.62 -9.42
N HIS A 46 5.75 -3.70 -10.76
CA HIS A 46 4.69 -3.15 -11.60
C HIS A 46 3.50 -4.11 -11.63
N ARG A 47 2.31 -3.66 -11.19
CA ARG A 47 1.06 -4.45 -11.22
C ARG A 47 0.61 -4.80 -12.65
N ILE A 48 1.12 -4.09 -13.64
CA ILE A 48 0.90 -4.28 -15.07
C ILE A 48 2.25 -4.22 -15.77
N SER A 49 2.41 -4.86 -16.93
CA SER A 49 3.68 -4.80 -17.65
C SER A 49 4.05 -3.35 -18.02
N GLU A 50 5.35 -3.06 -18.07
CA GLU A 50 5.87 -1.73 -18.42
C GLU A 50 5.33 -1.22 -19.76
N ALA A 51 5.13 -2.13 -20.73
CA ALA A 51 4.56 -1.80 -22.03
C ALA A 51 3.12 -1.27 -21.93
N TRP A 52 2.32 -1.82 -21.02
CA TRP A 52 0.96 -1.34 -20.76
C TRP A 52 0.97 -0.05 -19.96
N GLN A 53 1.82 0.06 -18.94
CA GLN A 53 1.98 1.28 -18.16
C GLN A 53 2.37 2.46 -19.05
N LYS A 54 3.41 2.30 -19.88
CA LYS A 54 3.87 3.34 -20.81
C LYS A 54 2.77 3.74 -21.79
N PHE A 55 2.04 2.77 -22.34
CA PHE A 55 0.94 3.06 -23.26
C PHE A 55 -0.19 3.87 -22.60
N ILE A 56 -0.58 3.51 -21.38
CA ILE A 56 -1.63 4.21 -20.62
C ILE A 56 -1.17 5.63 -20.27
N THR A 57 0.05 5.79 -19.76
CA THR A 57 0.61 7.11 -19.42
C THR A 57 0.74 8.00 -20.65
N ASP A 58 1.22 7.47 -21.77
CA ASP A 58 1.30 8.19 -23.05
C ASP A 58 -0.09 8.62 -23.55
N ALA A 59 -1.11 7.77 -23.39
CA ALA A 59 -2.47 8.08 -23.81
C ALA A 59 -3.06 9.28 -23.06
N TYR A 60 -2.72 9.45 -21.78
CA TYR A 60 -3.09 10.64 -21.02
C TYR A 60 -2.24 11.87 -21.40
N GLY A 61 -0.92 11.72 -21.50
CA GLY A 61 0.00 12.83 -21.71
C GLY A 61 -0.09 13.48 -23.09
N LYS A 62 -0.25 12.69 -24.16
CA LYS A 62 -0.22 13.20 -25.54
C LYS A 62 -1.58 13.70 -26.05
N GLY A 63 -2.68 13.28 -25.42
CA GLY A 63 -4.02 13.42 -26.02
C GLY A 63 -5.08 14.14 -25.19
N LYS A 64 -4.80 14.55 -23.94
CA LYS A 64 -5.84 15.00 -22.97
C LYS A 64 -7.07 14.07 -23.01
N CYS A 65 -6.84 12.76 -23.00
CA CYS A 65 -7.92 11.79 -23.07
C CYS A 65 -8.61 11.63 -21.72
N THR A 66 -9.94 11.46 -21.74
CA THR A 66 -10.67 11.06 -20.55
C THR A 66 -10.40 9.59 -20.22
N PRO A 67 -10.60 9.14 -18.97
CA PRO A 67 -10.41 7.74 -18.61
C PRO A 67 -11.21 6.75 -19.49
N ALA A 68 -12.42 7.14 -19.90
CA ALA A 68 -13.25 6.34 -20.81
C ALA A 68 -12.59 6.15 -22.18
N GLN A 69 -12.00 7.20 -22.74
CA GLN A 69 -11.29 7.12 -24.03
C GLN A 69 -10.02 6.28 -23.93
N VAL A 70 -9.29 6.38 -22.81
CA VAL A 70 -8.13 5.51 -22.56
C VAL A 70 -8.55 4.05 -22.46
N ALA A 71 -9.67 3.74 -21.81
CA ALA A 71 -10.20 2.39 -21.73
C ALA A 71 -10.53 1.80 -23.12
N VAL A 72 -11.15 2.60 -24.01
CA VAL A 72 -11.41 2.18 -25.40
C VAL A 72 -10.10 1.89 -26.15
N LYS A 73 -9.10 2.77 -26.02
CA LYS A 73 -7.77 2.57 -26.64
C LYS A 73 -7.06 1.31 -26.12
N VAL A 74 -7.18 1.02 -24.82
CA VAL A 74 -6.61 -0.20 -24.22
C VAL A 74 -7.33 -1.44 -24.75
N LYS A 75 -8.67 -1.45 -24.81
CA LYS A 75 -9.45 -2.56 -25.37
C LYS A 75 -9.09 -2.84 -26.82
N ALA A 76 -9.00 -1.79 -27.63
CA ALA A 76 -8.58 -1.89 -29.03
C ALA A 76 -7.18 -2.49 -29.17
N LYS A 77 -6.21 -2.02 -28.37
CA LYS A 77 -4.84 -2.56 -28.38
C LYS A 77 -4.77 -4.01 -27.87
N ALA A 78 -5.66 -4.41 -26.96
CA ALA A 78 -5.73 -5.76 -26.43
C ALA A 78 -6.46 -6.74 -27.36
N GLY A 79 -7.09 -6.27 -28.44
CA GLY A 79 -7.88 -7.11 -29.36
C GLY A 79 -9.20 -7.58 -28.77
N VAL A 80 -9.68 -6.98 -27.68
CA VAL A 80 -10.94 -7.32 -26.99
C VAL A 80 -12.01 -6.26 -27.31
N ALA A 81 -12.13 -5.92 -28.59
CA ALA A 81 -13.02 -4.88 -29.10
C ALA A 81 -14.45 -5.42 -29.27
#